data_AF-A0A958A1Y5-F1
#
_entry.id   AF-A0A958A1Y5-F1
#
_cell.length_a   1.000
_cell.length_b   1.000
_cell.length_c   1.000
_cell.angle_alpha   90.00
_cell.angle_beta   90.00
_cell.angle_gamma   90.00
#
_symmetry.space_group_name_H-M   'P 1'
#
loop_
_entity.id
_entity.type
_entity.pdbx_description
1 polymer ?
#
loop_
_entity_poly.entity_id
_entity_poly.type
_entity_poly.pdbx_seq_one_letter_code
_entity_poly.pdbx_strand_id
1 'polypeptide(L)' 'IEVCKRRDPKGLYARALKGEIKNFTGISSPYEEPANPEIVFETDLHSTEEIVAQIMSILQAREII' A
#
# COMPACT_ATOMS: atom_id res chain seq x y z
N ILE A 1 1.52 -0.31 8.74
CA ILE A 1 2.44 0.85 8.55
C ILE A 1 3.93 0.51 8.74
N GLU A 2 4.30 -0.37 9.67
CA GLU A 2 5.72 -0.68 9.98
C GLU A 2 6.53 -1.21 8.79
N VAL A 3 5.95 -2.07 7.94
CA VAL A 3 6.61 -2.52 6.71
C VAL A 3 6.89 -1.35 5.75
N CYS A 4 5.95 -0.41 5.61
CA CYS A 4 6.13 0.77 4.77
C CYS A 4 7.22 1.70 5.29
N LYS A 5 7.27 1.93 6.62
CA LYS A 5 8.35 2.67 7.28
C LYS A 5 9.71 2.00 7.09
N ARG A 6 9.77 0.67 7.17
CA ARG A 6 11.02 -0.09 6.94
C ARG A 6 11.51 0.02 5.49
N ARG A 7 10.59 0.00 4.52
CA ARG A 7 10.92 0.10 3.10
C ARG A 7 11.49 1.48 2.73
N ASP A 8 10.87 2.55 3.25
CA ASP A 8 11.14 3.98 3.02
C ASP A 8 12.13 4.34 1.88
N PRO A 9 11.83 3.97 0.62
CA PRO A 9 12.81 4.05 -0.47
C PRO A 9 13.16 5.50 -0.84
N LYS A 10 12.33 6.45 -0.40
CA LYS A 10 12.45 7.89 -0.67
C LYS A 10 12.81 8.70 0.58
N GLY A 11 13.02 8.05 1.74
CA GLY A 11 13.32 8.73 3.00
C GLY A 11 12.16 9.61 3.52
N LEU A 12 10.93 9.40 3.04
CA LEU A 12 9.78 10.23 3.39
C LEU A 12 9.30 9.97 4.82
N TYR A 13 9.31 8.73 5.27
CA TYR A 13 8.97 8.41 6.66
C TYR A 13 9.99 9.00 7.63
N ALA A 14 11.28 8.90 7.30
CA ALA A 14 12.35 9.50 8.12
C ALA A 14 12.19 11.03 8.25
N ARG A 15 11.87 11.72 7.15
CA ARG A 15 11.65 13.18 7.16
C ARG A 15 10.36 13.58 7.89
N ALA A 16 9.30 12.80 7.73
CA ALA A 16 8.04 13.02 8.45
C ALA A 16 8.23 12.86 9.97
N LEU A 17 9.00 11.87 10.42
CA LEU A 17 9.33 11.68 11.84
C LEU A 17 10.15 12.85 12.43
N LYS A 18 10.97 13.52 11.62
CA LYS A 18 11.69 14.74 12.01
C LYS A 18 10.83 16.01 12.00
N GLY A 19 9.55 15.91 11.61
CA GLY A 19 8.63 17.04 11.50
C GLY A 19 8.84 17.91 10.26
N GLU A 20 9.68 17.47 9.30
CA GLU A 20 9.94 18.20 8.06
C GLU A 20 8.77 18.13 7.07
N ILE A 21 7.94 17.09 7.19
CA ILE A 21 6.74 16.88 6.36
C ILE A 21 5.50 16.91 7.26
N LYS A 22 4.65 17.91 7.05
CA LYS A 22 3.37 18.05 7.76
C LYS A 22 2.31 17.13 7.14
N ASN A 23 1.34 16.72 7.95
CA ASN A 23 0.16 15.95 7.53
C ASN A 23 0.52 14.66 6.76
N PHE A 24 1.56 13.97 7.19
CA PHE A 24 2.03 12.75 6.52
C PHE A 24 1.20 11.55 6.96
N THR A 25 0.60 10.86 6.00
CA THR A 25 -0.28 9.70 6.21
C THR A 25 0.46 8.57 6.95
N GLY A 26 -0.16 8.05 8.01
CA GLY A 26 0.43 7.01 8.87
C GLY A 26 1.45 7.53 9.89
N ILE A 27 1.66 8.85 9.99
CA ILE A 27 2.47 9.52 11.03
C ILE A 27 1.65 10.62 11.71
N SER A 28 1.40 11.73 11.01
CA SER A 28 0.70 12.91 11.54
C SER A 28 -0.69 13.12 10.95
N SER A 29 -1.07 12.29 9.97
CA SER A 29 -2.41 12.20 9.40
C SER A 29 -2.88 10.73 9.40
N PRO A 30 -4.16 10.43 9.69
CA PRO A 30 -4.68 9.07 9.64
C PRO A 30 -4.72 8.54 8.20
N TYR A 31 -4.66 7.21 8.08
CA TYR A 31 -5.08 6.49 6.89
C TYR A 31 -6.40 5.80 7.23
N GLU A 32 -7.44 6.06 6.44
CA GLU A 32 -8.73 5.39 6.58
C GLU A 32 -8.74 4.19 5.62
N GLU A 33 -8.66 3.00 6.19
CA GLU A 33 -8.72 1.77 5.41
C GLU A 33 -10.09 1.65 4.73
N PRO A 34 -10.16 1.22 3.45
CA PRO A 34 -11.43 1.04 2.77
C PRO A 34 -12.34 0.07 3.52
N ALA A 35 -13.59 0.47 3.80
CA ALA A 35 -14.54 -0.37 4.52
C ALA A 35 -15.08 -1.55 3.70
N ASN A 36 -15.14 -1.40 2.37
CA ASN A 36 -15.61 -2.44 1.46
C ASN A 36 -14.80 -2.44 0.15
N PRO A 37 -13.53 -2.86 0.20
CA PRO A 37 -12.71 -2.98 -0.99
C PRO A 37 -13.15 -4.17 -1.85
N GLU A 38 -13.12 -4.04 -3.18
CA GLU A 38 -13.40 -5.17 -4.07
C GLU A 38 -12.35 -6.28 -3.95
N ILE A 39 -11.09 -5.91 -3.66
CA ILE A 39 -9.93 -6.78 -3.51
C ILE A 39 -8.90 -6.09 -2.59
N VAL A 40 -8.20 -6.85 -1.76
CA VAL A 40 -7.07 -6.39 -0.94
C VAL A 40 -5.82 -7.22 -1.28
N PHE A 41 -4.66 -6.58 -1.38
CA PHE A 41 -3.39 -7.24 -1.67
C PHE A 41 -2.37 -6.99 -0.56
N GLU A 42 -1.88 -8.08 0.04
CA GLU A 42 -0.83 -8.05 1.05
C GLU A 42 0.55 -7.96 0.38
N THR A 43 0.92 -6.75 0.00
CA THR A 43 2.17 -6.46 -0.73
C THR A 43 3.46 -6.74 0.06
N ASP A 44 3.36 -7.12 1.32
CA ASP A 44 4.46 -7.56 2.17
C ASP A 44 4.63 -9.07 2.25
N LEU A 45 3.61 -9.85 1.86
CA LEU A 45 3.65 -11.31 1.84
C LEU A 45 3.86 -11.89 0.45
N HIS A 46 3.44 -11.17 -0.60
CA HIS A 46 3.49 -11.63 -1.98
C HIS A 46 4.48 -10.83 -2.83
N SER A 47 5.04 -11.47 -3.85
CA SER A 47 5.84 -10.78 -4.87
C SER A 47 4.95 -9.94 -5.78
N THR A 48 5.57 -9.02 -6.50
CA THR A 48 4.89 -8.21 -7.52
C THR A 48 4.28 -9.11 -8.60
N GLU A 49 5.00 -10.12 -9.05
CA GLU A 49 4.56 -11.06 -10.09
C GLU A 49 3.36 -11.88 -9.63
N GLU A 50 3.35 -12.35 -8.37
CA GLU A 50 2.22 -13.06 -7.78
C GLU A 50 0.97 -12.19 -7.72
N ILE A 51 1.11 -10.95 -7.24
CA ILE A 51 -0.01 -10.00 -7.16
C ILE A 51 -0.54 -9.65 -8.55
N VAL A 52 0.34 -9.41 -9.52
CA VAL A 52 -0.08 -9.15 -10.90
C VAL A 52 -0.84 -10.35 -11.48
N ALA A 53 -0.37 -11.59 -11.24
CA ALA A 53 -1.09 -12.78 -11.68
C ALA A 53 -2.49 -12.89 -11.04
N GLN A 54 -2.62 -12.57 -9.74
CA GLN A 54 -3.91 -12.52 -9.06
C GLN A 54 -4.84 -11.46 -9.67
N ILE A 55 -4.33 -10.24 -9.92
CA ILE A 55 -5.09 -9.17 -10.57
C ILE A 55 -5.62 -9.62 -11.93
N MET A 56 -4.74 -10.17 -12.78
CA MET A 56 -5.12 -10.63 -14.12
C MET A 56 -6.21 -11.70 -14.07
N SER A 57 -6.08 -12.67 -13.16
CA SER A 57 -7.09 -13.73 -12.99
C SER A 57 -8.44 -13.17 -12.56
N ILE A 58 -8.47 -12.18 -11.66
CA ILE A 58 -9.73 -11.57 -11.21
C ILE A 58 -10.38 -10.75 -12.33
N LEU A 59 -9.59 -10.01 -13.10
CA LEU A 59 -10.12 -9.22 -14.22
C LEU A 59 -10.72 -10.10 -15.32
N GLN A 60 -10.06 -11.22 -15.65
CA GLN A 60 -10.58 -12.23 -16.59
C GLN A 60 -11.87 -12.86 -16.08
N ALA A 61 -11.92 -13.27 -14.81
CA ALA A 61 -13.11 -13.88 -14.22
C ALA A 61 -14.31 -12.93 -14.15
N ARG A 62 -14.06 -11.62 -14.15
CA ARG A 62 -15.09 -10.57 -14.19
C ARG A 62 -15.43 -10.10 -15.61
N GLU A 63 -14.85 -10.73 -16.63
CA GLU A 63 -15.03 -10.37 -18.05
C GLU A 63 -14.70 -8.90 -18.36
N ILE A 64 -13.74 -8.33 -17.61
CA ILE A 64 -13.27 -6.95 -17.84
C ILE A 64 -12.20 -6.94 -18.95
N ILE A 65 -11.42 -8.02 -19.04
CA ILE A 65 -10.38 -8.26 -20.05
C ILE A 65 -10.50 -9.66 -20.64
#